data_AF-A0AAW2J7X2-F1
#
_entry.id   AF-A0AAW2J7X2-F1
#
_cell.length_a   1.000
_cell.length_b   1.000
_cell.length_c   1.000
_cell.angle_alpha   90.00
_cell.angle_beta   90.00
_cell.angle_gamma   90.00
#
_symmetry.space_group_name_H-M   'P 1'
#
loop_
_entity.id
_entity.type
_entity.pdbx_description
1 polymer ?
#
loop_
_entity_poly.entity_id
_entity_poly.type
_entity_poly.pdbx_seq_one_letter_code
_entity_poly.pdbx_strand_id
1 'polypeptide(L)'
;MCSFVDLVTVVYGANDAISRRGLWQKLVLLANSISDIPWIVGGDFNAVLDMSEVCGASADIHLAMTEFRDCLLDTGLIHLPVQGERFSWHNCSEGDRSLWKRLDRLLVNDVWLSQWPNSYYHCLNARTSDHSPLVIRGDTATHTVSMFRFDNYLTMSSDFTPSVQNIWRHRIEGTAMYAVTRKLRALKPVFRSLRQKKGDLSLNVKLAAEFLGKVQQLLEGDRHNTFLIRLEKCCKLVFFRATKLEQNMLQQRAKIQWLKGGDQCSRIFFRKVAMRRAAKRVFQITNEAGRILTEHDEVVDEFVSFFQRLLGGERRREFLDLRYLRPWARHVVTPDESTKLVRSVTREEIKDAFFDIAEDKAPGPDGYSSGFYKAAWPVIGEEVVKAILEFFTTGRLLKQVNTTILALIPKVRMPSLVSDFRPISCCNVLYKVITKIIVQRLRSVLDKMISPSQNAFVPGRSIGDNILLAQEMFSGYNRQGLPMRCALKVDLRKAYDTVEWDFLSAVLHLFGFRPSLLVGLRSVSLLLCSRFASMGTLTGSSRAPGGCDRGIRCPHSCLF
;
A
#
# COMPACT_ATOMS: atom_id res chain seq x y z
N MET A 1 9.36 -30.04 21.67
CA MET A 1 8.50 -29.95 20.47
C MET A 1 7.09 -29.67 20.97
N CYS A 2 6.58 -28.44 20.82
CA CYS A 2 5.16 -28.20 21.04
C CYS A 2 4.39 -28.84 19.88
N SER A 3 3.51 -29.79 20.17
CA SER A 3 2.59 -30.35 19.18
C SER A 3 1.59 -29.27 18.78
N PHE A 4 1.79 -28.61 17.65
CA PHE A 4 0.78 -27.75 17.06
C PHE A 4 -0.30 -28.64 16.45
N VAL A 5 -1.56 -28.43 16.84
CA VAL A 5 -2.71 -29.08 16.22
C VAL A 5 -3.17 -28.15 15.10
N ASP A 6 -3.01 -28.57 13.86
CA ASP A 6 -3.53 -27.85 12.69
C ASP A 6 -4.82 -28.56 12.22
N LEU A 7 -5.88 -27.80 11.94
CA LEU A 7 -7.14 -28.35 11.44
C LEU A 7 -7.23 -28.21 9.92
N VAL A 8 -7.56 -29.32 9.26
CA VAL A 8 -7.85 -29.36 7.82
C VAL A 8 -9.32 -29.72 7.62
N THR A 9 -10.06 -28.89 6.89
CA THR A 9 -11.43 -29.19 6.48
C THR A 9 -11.48 -29.35 4.97
N VAL A 10 -11.88 -30.52 4.50
CA VAL A 10 -12.09 -30.78 3.07
C VAL A 10 -13.56 -30.51 2.74
N VAL A 11 -13.80 -29.70 1.70
CA VAL A 11 -15.13 -29.24 1.31
C VAL A 11 -15.54 -29.85 -0.03
N TYR A 12 -16.79 -30.28 -0.09
CA TYR A 12 -17.51 -30.58 -1.32
C TYR A 12 -18.89 -29.91 -1.25
N GLY A 13 -19.04 -28.79 -1.96
CA GLY A 13 -20.28 -28.01 -2.00
C GLY A 13 -21.31 -28.65 -2.93
N ALA A 14 -22.59 -28.56 -2.58
CA ALA A 14 -23.65 -28.95 -3.51
C ALA A 14 -23.67 -28.00 -4.73
N ASN A 15 -24.04 -28.51 -5.91
CA ASN A 15 -24.21 -27.71 -7.12
C ASN A 15 -25.35 -26.70 -6.96
N ASP A 16 -26.46 -27.14 -6.37
CA ASP A 16 -27.61 -26.31 -6.05
C ASP A 16 -27.32 -25.32 -4.92
N ALA A 17 -27.69 -24.05 -5.13
CA ALA A 17 -27.37 -22.97 -4.20
C ALA A 17 -28.09 -23.13 -2.84
N ILE A 18 -29.34 -23.60 -2.85
CA ILE A 18 -30.15 -23.76 -1.64
C ILE A 18 -29.54 -24.86 -0.76
N SER A 19 -29.23 -26.01 -1.38
CA SER A 19 -28.62 -27.16 -0.71
C SER A 19 -27.24 -26.83 -0.12
N ARG A 20 -26.50 -25.93 -0.78
CA ARG A 20 -25.17 -25.47 -0.33
C ARG A 20 -25.21 -24.59 0.93
N ARG A 21 -26.35 -23.97 1.28
CA ARG A 21 -26.46 -23.15 2.50
C ARG A 21 -26.13 -23.90 3.79
N GLY A 22 -26.43 -25.21 3.85
CA GLY A 22 -26.09 -26.06 4.99
C GLY A 22 -24.57 -26.18 5.20
N LEU A 23 -23.77 -26.16 4.13
CA LEU A 23 -22.31 -26.11 4.21
C LEU A 23 -21.84 -24.79 4.81
N TRP A 24 -22.38 -23.65 4.36
CA TRP A 24 -22.03 -22.33 4.89
C TRP A 24 -22.27 -22.21 6.39
N GLN A 25 -23.44 -22.67 6.86
CA GLN A 25 -23.77 -22.68 8.28
C GLN A 25 -22.79 -23.54 9.09
N LYS A 26 -22.44 -24.74 8.61
CA LYS A 26 -21.45 -25.60 9.27
C LYS A 26 -20.06 -24.96 9.36
N LEU A 27 -19.61 -24.30 8.28
CA LEU A 27 -18.34 -23.59 8.30
C LEU A 27 -18.33 -22.44 9.31
N VAL A 28 -19.43 -21.69 9.43
CA VAL A 28 -19.57 -20.61 10.44
C VAL A 28 -19.54 -21.18 11.86
N LEU A 29 -20.26 -22.28 12.12
CA LEU A 29 -20.26 -22.95 13.42
C LEU A 29 -18.86 -23.44 13.81
N LEU A 30 -18.14 -24.06 12.86
CA LEU A 30 -16.76 -24.48 13.07
C LEU A 30 -15.85 -23.28 13.33
N ALA A 31 -15.94 -22.22 12.52
CA ALA A 31 -15.12 -21.02 12.70
C ALA A 31 -15.25 -20.39 14.11
N ASN A 32 -16.44 -20.51 14.71
CA ASN A 32 -16.71 -20.04 16.07
C ASN A 32 -16.13 -20.95 17.16
N SER A 33 -15.96 -22.26 16.90
CA SER A 33 -15.41 -23.22 17.87
C SER A 33 -13.88 -23.33 17.84
N ILE A 34 -13.24 -22.92 16.74
CA ILE A 34 -11.79 -23.09 16.51
C ILE A 34 -11.08 -21.76 16.25
N SER A 35 -11.44 -20.70 16.97
CA SER A 35 -10.92 -19.34 16.76
C SER A 35 -9.39 -19.21 16.90
N ASP A 36 -8.77 -20.07 17.71
CA ASP A 36 -7.34 -20.01 18.07
C ASP A 36 -6.50 -21.15 17.47
N ILE A 37 -7.08 -21.97 16.60
CA ILE A 37 -6.41 -23.10 15.96
C ILE A 37 -6.08 -22.74 14.50
N PRO A 38 -4.86 -23.00 14.00
CA PRO A 38 -4.54 -22.90 12.58
C PRO A 38 -5.52 -23.73 11.76
N TRP A 39 -6.26 -23.08 10.86
CA TRP A 39 -7.31 -23.75 10.09
C TRP A 39 -7.15 -23.49 8.61
N ILE A 40 -7.16 -24.57 7.83
CA ILE A 40 -7.25 -24.56 6.37
C ILE A 40 -8.50 -25.30 5.91
N VAL A 41 -9.23 -24.67 5.00
CA VAL A 41 -10.45 -25.18 4.38
C VAL A 41 -10.23 -25.27 2.88
N GLY A 42 -10.38 -26.44 2.31
CA GLY A 42 -9.99 -26.68 0.92
C GLY A 42 -10.88 -27.65 0.19
N GLY A 43 -11.09 -27.44 -1.10
CA GLY A 43 -11.83 -28.36 -1.97
C GLY A 43 -12.73 -27.63 -2.93
N ASP A 44 -13.75 -28.33 -3.41
CA ASP A 44 -14.74 -27.83 -4.36
C ASP A 44 -15.88 -27.13 -3.63
N PHE A 45 -16.00 -25.82 -3.80
CA PHE A 45 -17.07 -25.03 -3.18
C PHE A 45 -18.34 -24.97 -4.04
N ASN A 46 -18.27 -25.38 -5.31
CA ASN A 46 -19.32 -25.20 -6.31
C ASN A 46 -19.88 -23.76 -6.40
N ALA A 47 -19.06 -22.78 -6.03
CA ALA A 47 -19.39 -21.36 -6.04
C ALA A 47 -18.18 -20.51 -6.42
N VAL A 48 -18.44 -19.46 -7.21
CA VAL A 48 -17.45 -18.44 -7.58
C VAL A 48 -17.68 -17.18 -6.76
N LEU A 49 -16.66 -16.33 -6.61
CA LEU A 49 -16.79 -15.06 -5.88
C LEU A 49 -16.98 -13.86 -6.78
N ASP A 50 -16.68 -13.96 -8.06
CA ASP A 50 -16.73 -12.85 -9.01
C ASP A 50 -16.99 -13.35 -10.44
N MET A 51 -17.60 -12.53 -11.28
CA MET A 51 -17.81 -12.90 -12.69
C MET A 51 -16.49 -13.06 -13.45
N SER A 52 -15.40 -12.43 -13.00
CA SER A 52 -14.05 -12.69 -13.54
C SER A 52 -13.51 -14.09 -13.24
N GLU A 53 -14.18 -14.89 -12.40
CA GLU A 53 -13.87 -16.30 -12.14
C GLU A 53 -14.67 -17.26 -13.05
N VAL A 54 -15.37 -16.72 -14.03
CA VAL A 54 -16.12 -17.46 -15.06
C VAL A 54 -15.63 -17.07 -16.45
N CYS A 55 -15.44 -18.04 -17.32
CA CYS A 55 -15.21 -17.83 -18.75
C CYS A 55 -16.22 -18.66 -19.55
N GLY A 56 -16.99 -18.00 -20.41
CA GLY A 56 -18.14 -18.58 -21.11
C GLY A 56 -19.48 -18.04 -20.60
N ALA A 57 -20.57 -18.44 -21.26
CA ALA A 57 -21.92 -18.04 -20.87
C ALA A 57 -22.39 -18.87 -19.67
N SER A 58 -22.65 -18.22 -18.54
CA SER A 58 -23.21 -18.83 -17.33
C SER A 58 -24.58 -18.25 -17.04
N ALA A 59 -25.46 -19.06 -16.42
CA ALA A 59 -26.69 -18.59 -15.82
C ALA A 59 -26.44 -17.55 -14.72
N ASP A 60 -27.51 -16.88 -14.26
CA ASP A 60 -27.43 -15.95 -13.14
C ASP A 60 -26.97 -16.67 -11.86
N ILE A 61 -25.81 -16.26 -11.36
CA ILE A 61 -25.14 -16.81 -10.18
C ILE A 61 -24.92 -15.74 -9.11
N HIS A 62 -25.51 -14.55 -9.25
CA HIS A 62 -25.27 -13.42 -8.35
C HIS A 62 -25.67 -13.71 -6.89
N LEU A 63 -26.77 -14.45 -6.69
CA LEU A 63 -27.19 -14.88 -5.36
C LEU A 63 -26.16 -15.81 -4.72
N ALA A 64 -25.75 -16.87 -5.43
CA ALA A 64 -24.75 -17.82 -4.96
C ALA A 64 -23.40 -17.14 -4.66
N MET A 65 -23.00 -16.16 -5.47
CA MET A 65 -21.79 -15.35 -5.25
C MET A 65 -21.89 -14.52 -3.97
N THR A 66 -23.06 -13.94 -3.69
CA THR A 66 -23.31 -13.12 -2.51
C THR A 66 -23.28 -13.97 -1.24
N GLU A 67 -24.02 -15.07 -1.24
CA GLU A 67 -24.05 -16.01 -0.11
C GLU A 67 -22.65 -16.57 0.21
N PHE A 68 -21.86 -16.87 -0.82
CA PHE A 68 -20.51 -17.35 -0.61
C PHE A 68 -19.59 -16.25 -0.02
N ARG A 69 -19.71 -14.99 -0.47
CA ARG A 69 -18.98 -13.86 0.13
C ARG A 69 -19.36 -13.65 1.59
N ASP A 70 -20.64 -13.73 1.91
CA ASP A 70 -21.15 -13.56 3.28
C ASP A 70 -20.58 -14.66 4.19
N CYS A 71 -20.57 -15.91 3.74
CA CYS A 71 -19.94 -17.01 4.47
C CYS A 71 -18.45 -16.74 4.77
N LEU A 72 -17.68 -16.21 3.80
CA LEU A 72 -16.27 -15.86 4.03
C LEU A 72 -16.11 -14.72 5.04
N LEU A 73 -17.03 -13.76 5.06
CA LEU A 73 -17.02 -12.67 6.03
C LEU A 73 -17.32 -13.19 7.44
N ASP A 74 -18.33 -14.04 7.58
CA ASP A 74 -18.79 -14.59 8.87
C ASP A 74 -17.76 -15.55 9.47
N THR A 75 -17.18 -16.43 8.65
CA THR A 75 -16.08 -17.31 9.07
C THR A 75 -14.77 -16.55 9.29
N GLY A 76 -14.58 -15.45 8.57
CA GLY A 76 -13.32 -14.71 8.52
C GLY A 76 -12.20 -15.45 7.81
N LEU A 77 -12.55 -16.40 6.95
CA LEU A 77 -11.61 -17.11 6.09
C LEU A 77 -11.02 -16.19 5.03
N ILE A 78 -9.74 -16.40 4.76
CA ILE A 78 -8.91 -15.61 3.85
C ILE A 78 -8.41 -16.53 2.75
N HIS A 79 -8.36 -16.04 1.51
CA HIS A 79 -7.72 -16.78 0.42
C HIS A 79 -6.24 -17.02 0.69
N LEU A 80 -5.84 -18.29 0.64
CA LEU A 80 -4.43 -18.62 0.56
C LEU A 80 -3.91 -18.15 -0.82
N PRO A 81 -2.70 -17.56 -0.92
CA PRO A 81 -2.14 -17.17 -2.21
C PRO A 81 -2.07 -18.37 -3.17
N VAL A 82 -2.38 -18.11 -4.44
CA VAL A 82 -2.49 -19.14 -5.46
C VAL A 82 -1.63 -18.85 -6.67
N GLN A 83 -1.07 -19.91 -7.25
CA GLN A 83 -0.32 -19.93 -8.49
C GLN A 83 -0.87 -20.96 -9.47
N GLY A 84 -0.48 -20.88 -10.73
CA GLY A 84 -0.88 -21.83 -11.76
C GLY A 84 -2.19 -21.45 -12.45
N GLU A 85 -3.03 -22.45 -12.73
CA GLU A 85 -4.23 -22.29 -13.55
C GLU A 85 -5.25 -21.31 -12.95
N ARG A 86 -5.86 -20.52 -13.84
CA ARG A 86 -6.83 -19.50 -13.43
C ARG A 86 -8.16 -20.12 -13.03
N PHE A 87 -8.63 -21.05 -13.83
CA PHE A 87 -9.86 -21.81 -13.64
C PHE A 87 -9.48 -23.18 -13.08
N SER A 88 -10.31 -23.70 -12.19
CA SER A 88 -10.07 -25.02 -11.59
C SER A 88 -10.95 -26.08 -12.22
N TRP A 89 -12.01 -25.70 -12.94
CA TRP A 89 -12.98 -26.61 -13.52
C TRP A 89 -13.36 -26.22 -14.95
N HIS A 90 -13.61 -27.22 -15.80
CA HIS A 90 -14.18 -27.05 -17.13
C HIS A 90 -15.29 -28.06 -17.43
N ASN A 91 -16.34 -27.63 -18.12
CA ASN A 91 -17.45 -28.53 -18.47
C ASN A 91 -17.18 -29.47 -19.66
N CYS A 92 -15.94 -29.52 -20.16
CA CYS A 92 -15.51 -30.32 -21.32
C CYS A 92 -16.33 -30.08 -22.60
N SER A 93 -17.07 -28.97 -22.68
CA SER A 93 -17.90 -28.66 -23.84
C SER A 93 -17.15 -27.75 -24.82
N GLU A 94 -17.51 -27.88 -26.10
CA GLU A 94 -16.93 -27.12 -27.19
C GLU A 94 -17.79 -25.92 -27.61
N GLY A 95 -17.18 -24.96 -28.30
CA GLY A 95 -17.85 -23.78 -28.85
C GLY A 95 -18.50 -22.88 -27.79
N ASP A 96 -19.66 -22.33 -28.11
CA ASP A 96 -20.39 -21.38 -27.24
C ASP A 96 -20.85 -21.98 -25.90
N ARG A 97 -20.82 -23.31 -25.78
CA ARG A 97 -21.15 -24.03 -24.55
C ARG A 97 -19.94 -24.21 -23.63
N SER A 98 -18.73 -23.89 -24.08
CA SER A 98 -17.52 -24.03 -23.27
C SER A 98 -17.58 -23.13 -22.05
N LEU A 99 -17.47 -23.73 -20.87
CA LEU A 99 -17.61 -23.04 -19.60
C LEU A 99 -16.49 -23.45 -18.65
N TRP A 100 -15.76 -22.44 -18.18
CA TRP A 100 -14.67 -22.59 -17.23
C TRP A 100 -15.01 -21.83 -15.96
N LYS A 101 -14.80 -22.45 -14.80
CA LYS A 101 -15.08 -21.85 -13.49
C LYS A 101 -13.94 -22.10 -12.51
N ARG A 102 -13.83 -21.24 -11.51
CA ARG A 102 -12.96 -21.44 -10.36
C ARG A 102 -13.77 -21.89 -9.14
N LEU A 103 -13.99 -23.20 -9.06
CA LEU A 103 -14.80 -23.81 -8.00
C LEU A 103 -13.93 -24.25 -6.81
N ASP A 104 -12.73 -24.73 -7.12
CA ASP A 104 -11.77 -25.27 -6.16
C ASP A 104 -10.87 -24.18 -5.58
N ARG A 105 -10.71 -24.17 -4.27
CA ARG A 105 -9.92 -23.14 -3.56
C ARG A 105 -9.47 -23.62 -2.20
N LEU A 106 -8.37 -23.01 -1.72
CA LEU A 106 -7.90 -23.15 -0.35
C LEU A 106 -8.05 -21.81 0.38
N LEU A 107 -8.67 -21.88 1.55
CA LEU A 107 -8.99 -20.77 2.42
C LEU A 107 -8.38 -21.04 3.80
N VAL A 108 -7.94 -20.00 4.49
CA VAL A 108 -7.24 -20.13 5.77
C VAL A 108 -7.70 -19.05 6.75
N ASN A 109 -7.64 -19.32 8.05
CA ASN A 109 -7.85 -18.27 9.05
C ASN A 109 -6.56 -17.46 9.31
N ASP A 110 -6.67 -16.40 10.10
CA ASP A 110 -5.52 -15.54 10.45
C ASP A 110 -4.47 -16.24 11.32
N VAL A 111 -4.86 -17.26 12.07
CA VAL A 111 -3.96 -18.08 12.89
C VAL A 111 -3.02 -18.89 11.99
N TRP A 112 -3.55 -19.54 10.95
CA TRP A 112 -2.75 -20.25 9.96
C TRP A 112 -1.70 -19.36 9.31
N LEU A 113 -2.07 -18.16 8.85
CA LEU A 113 -1.13 -17.23 8.21
C LEU A 113 -0.10 -16.66 9.19
N SER A 114 -0.37 -16.71 10.49
CA SER A 114 0.58 -16.30 11.53
C SER A 114 1.63 -17.38 11.78
N GLN A 115 1.22 -18.66 11.77
CA GLN A 115 2.10 -19.81 11.94
C GLN A 115 2.87 -20.16 10.65
N TRP A 116 2.19 -20.14 9.52
CA TRP A 116 2.69 -20.52 8.19
C TRP A 116 2.66 -19.34 7.21
N PRO A 117 3.41 -18.24 7.48
CA PRO A 117 3.37 -17.02 6.68
C PRO A 117 3.87 -17.21 5.24
N ASN A 118 4.58 -18.32 4.99
CA ASN A 118 5.14 -18.69 3.70
C ASN A 118 4.27 -19.64 2.88
N SER A 119 3.09 -20.00 3.39
CA SER A 119 2.20 -20.94 2.71
C SER A 119 1.49 -20.30 1.51
N TYR A 120 1.35 -21.08 0.45
CA TYR A 120 0.61 -20.77 -0.77
C TYR A 120 0.18 -22.09 -1.44
N TYR A 121 -0.58 -22.05 -2.52
CA TYR A 121 -0.92 -23.28 -3.27
C TYR A 121 -0.82 -23.11 -4.78
N HIS A 122 -0.53 -24.21 -5.48
CA HIS A 122 -0.58 -24.30 -6.93
C HIS A 122 -1.87 -24.97 -7.37
N CYS A 123 -2.58 -24.35 -8.31
CA CYS A 123 -3.59 -24.98 -9.14
C CYS A 123 -2.88 -25.56 -10.37
N LEU A 124 -2.75 -26.88 -10.44
CA LEU A 124 -2.06 -27.57 -11.52
C LEU A 124 -2.99 -27.81 -12.70
N ASN A 125 -2.43 -28.05 -13.89
CA ASN A 125 -3.21 -28.42 -15.06
C ASN A 125 -4.03 -29.68 -14.77
N ALA A 126 -5.32 -29.65 -15.14
CA ALA A 126 -6.26 -30.75 -14.92
C ALA A 126 -5.87 -32.06 -15.60
N ARG A 127 -5.03 -31.99 -16.65
CA ARG A 127 -4.55 -33.10 -17.50
C ARG A 127 -5.72 -33.88 -18.10
N THR A 128 -6.22 -34.89 -17.41
CA THR A 128 -7.30 -35.79 -17.85
C THR A 128 -8.59 -35.60 -17.07
N SER A 129 -8.59 -34.80 -16.00
CA SER A 129 -9.78 -34.47 -15.21
C SER A 129 -10.42 -33.19 -15.73
N ASP A 130 -11.70 -33.02 -15.44
CA ASP A 130 -12.42 -31.76 -15.53
C ASP A 130 -12.09 -30.79 -14.39
N HIS A 131 -11.43 -31.27 -13.32
CA HIS A 131 -10.92 -30.49 -12.20
C HIS A 131 -9.38 -30.41 -12.16
N SER A 132 -8.87 -29.29 -11.68
CA SER A 132 -7.45 -29.00 -11.50
C SER A 132 -6.98 -29.38 -10.09
N PRO A 133 -5.93 -30.22 -9.94
CA PRO A 133 -5.38 -30.54 -8.64
C PRO A 133 -4.83 -29.32 -7.89
N LEU A 134 -5.11 -29.23 -6.59
CA LEU A 134 -4.58 -28.18 -5.71
C LEU A 134 -3.45 -28.72 -4.84
N VAL A 135 -2.27 -28.10 -4.90
CA VAL A 135 -1.08 -28.50 -4.14
C VAL A 135 -0.62 -27.37 -3.24
N ILE A 136 -0.70 -27.57 -1.92
CA ILE A 136 -0.16 -26.63 -0.93
C ILE A 136 1.37 -26.72 -0.95
N ARG A 137 2.03 -25.56 -0.91
CA ARG A 137 3.47 -25.42 -0.75
C ARG A 137 3.79 -24.40 0.32
N GLY A 138 4.93 -24.57 0.99
CA GLY A 138 5.39 -23.62 1.99
C GLY A 138 6.58 -24.09 2.81
N ASP A 139 7.16 -23.10 3.50
CA ASP A 139 8.13 -23.17 4.60
C ASP A 139 9.58 -23.63 4.35
N THR A 140 10.20 -23.07 3.31
CA THR A 140 11.64 -22.77 3.36
C THR A 140 11.83 -21.35 3.88
N ALA A 141 12.10 -21.21 5.18
CA ALA A 141 12.34 -19.92 5.81
C ALA A 141 13.64 -19.29 5.27
N THR A 142 13.53 -18.40 4.28
CA THR A 142 14.63 -17.48 3.97
C THR A 142 14.63 -16.34 5.00
N HIS A 143 15.64 -16.34 5.86
CA HIS A 143 15.91 -15.22 6.76
C HIS A 143 16.24 -13.98 5.92
N THR A 144 15.30 -13.06 5.83
CA THR A 144 15.48 -11.85 5.04
C THR A 144 15.80 -10.66 5.95
N VAL A 145 16.80 -9.88 5.56
CA VAL A 145 17.22 -8.70 6.33
C VAL A 145 16.11 -7.64 6.25
N SER A 146 15.38 -7.49 7.34
CA SER A 146 14.32 -6.50 7.50
C SER A 146 14.88 -5.07 7.53
N MET A 147 14.38 -4.22 6.62
CA MET A 147 14.66 -2.78 6.67
C MET A 147 14.10 -2.15 7.94
N PHE A 148 14.83 -1.20 8.51
CA PHE A 148 14.35 -0.43 9.65
C PHE A 148 13.05 0.30 9.29
N ARG A 149 12.05 0.22 10.18
CA ARG A 149 10.82 1.01 10.14
C ARG A 149 10.52 1.48 11.56
N PHE A 150 10.21 2.76 11.69
CA PHE A 150 9.84 3.37 12.95
C PHE A 150 8.42 2.95 13.34
N ASP A 151 8.28 2.38 14.52
CA ASP A 151 6.98 2.07 15.10
C ASP A 151 6.46 3.28 15.88
N ASN A 152 5.27 3.78 15.54
CA ASN A 152 4.74 5.02 16.11
C ASN A 152 4.51 4.90 17.63
N TYR A 153 4.25 3.70 18.18
CA TYR A 153 4.08 3.51 19.62
C TYR A 153 5.34 3.84 20.43
N LEU A 154 6.53 3.89 19.82
CA LEU A 154 7.77 4.24 20.51
C LEU A 154 7.75 5.68 21.02
N THR A 155 6.94 6.57 20.44
CA THR A 155 6.78 7.95 20.90
C THR A 155 6.15 8.04 22.30
N MET A 156 5.45 6.99 22.74
CA MET A 156 4.84 6.91 24.07
C MET A 156 5.84 6.47 25.16
N SER A 157 7.08 6.16 24.80
CA SER A 157 8.12 5.81 25.77
C SER A 157 8.69 7.06 26.42
N SER A 158 8.90 7.04 27.74
CA SER A 158 9.62 8.10 28.49
C SER A 158 10.99 8.40 27.88
N ASP A 159 11.64 7.35 27.37
CA ASP A 159 12.98 7.42 26.79
C ASP A 159 13.02 8.01 25.37
N PHE A 160 11.87 8.25 24.73
CA PHE A 160 11.81 8.70 23.34
C PHE A 160 12.47 10.08 23.16
N THR A 161 11.95 11.10 23.84
CA THR A 161 12.43 12.48 23.72
C THR A 161 13.90 12.62 24.16
N PRO A 162 14.33 12.06 25.31
CA PRO A 162 15.73 12.08 25.72
C PRO A 162 16.66 11.41 24.70
N SER A 163 16.23 10.29 24.10
CA SER A 163 17.01 9.59 23.07
C SER A 163 17.20 10.45 21.82
N VAL A 164 16.15 11.15 21.38
CA VAL A 164 16.22 12.08 20.24
C VAL A 164 17.17 13.24 20.57
N GLN A 165 16.99 13.91 21.71
CA GLN A 165 17.82 15.03 22.15
C GLN A 165 19.30 14.64 22.26
N ASN A 166 19.59 13.47 22.83
CA ASN A 166 20.95 12.97 22.98
C ASN A 166 21.67 12.82 21.65
N ILE A 167 20.99 12.40 20.58
CA ILE A 167 21.60 12.38 19.24
C ILE A 167 21.63 13.79 18.64
N TRP A 168 20.55 14.56 18.80
CA TRP A 168 20.39 15.85 18.11
C TRP A 168 21.34 16.95 18.61
N ARG A 169 21.85 16.86 19.85
CA ARG A 169 22.88 17.79 20.36
C ARG A 169 24.24 17.70 19.66
N HIS A 170 24.53 16.59 18.96
CA HIS A 170 25.81 16.42 18.30
C HIS A 170 25.87 17.25 17.01
N ARG A 171 26.93 18.05 16.85
CA ARG A 171 27.17 18.80 15.62
C ARG A 171 27.63 17.83 14.52
N ILE A 172 27.08 18.00 13.32
CA ILE A 172 27.51 17.26 12.12
C ILE A 172 27.92 18.28 11.07
N GLU A 173 29.11 18.10 10.51
CA GLU A 173 29.63 18.93 9.43
C GLU A 173 29.04 18.52 8.08
N GLY A 174 28.74 19.52 7.24
CA GLY A 174 28.12 19.35 5.92
C GLY A 174 26.87 20.22 5.74
N THR A 175 26.09 19.92 4.70
CA THR A 175 24.81 20.59 4.44
C THR A 175 23.79 20.30 5.54
N ALA A 176 22.79 21.16 5.74
CA ALA A 176 21.79 20.93 6.79
C ALA A 176 21.01 19.62 6.54
N MET A 177 20.72 19.31 5.27
CA MET A 177 20.10 18.04 4.89
C MET A 177 21.00 16.82 5.18
N TYR A 178 22.32 16.95 5.01
CA TYR A 178 23.27 15.89 5.40
C TYR A 178 23.29 15.68 6.91
N ALA A 179 23.32 16.75 7.70
CA ALA A 179 23.27 16.67 9.15
C ALA A 179 22.02 15.93 9.64
N VAL A 180 20.82 16.32 9.15
CA VAL A 180 19.56 15.65 9.50
C VAL A 180 19.59 14.17 9.15
N THR A 181 19.99 13.80 7.92
CA THR A 181 20.00 12.39 7.51
C THR A 181 21.00 11.53 8.29
N ARG A 182 22.15 12.09 8.70
CA ARG A 182 23.12 11.40 9.55
C ARG A 182 22.60 11.20 10.97
N LYS A 183 21.95 12.21 11.57
CA LYS A 183 21.31 12.08 12.89
C LYS A 183 20.18 11.06 12.87
N LEU A 184 19.34 11.06 11.84
CA LEU A 184 18.31 10.02 11.63
C LEU A 184 18.93 8.63 11.54
N ARG A 185 20.06 8.47 10.83
CA ARG A 185 20.76 7.18 10.76
C ARG A 185 21.27 6.73 12.14
N ALA A 186 21.79 7.65 12.96
CA ALA A 186 22.29 7.37 14.31
C ALA A 186 21.17 6.97 15.29
N LEU A 187 19.93 7.43 15.07
CA LEU A 187 18.77 7.05 15.89
C LEU A 187 18.27 5.62 15.64
N LYS A 188 18.57 5.01 14.48
CA LYS A 188 18.11 3.65 14.14
C LYS A 188 18.49 2.59 15.19
N PRO A 189 19.77 2.45 15.63
CA PRO A 189 20.12 1.48 16.67
C PRO A 189 19.42 1.77 18.00
N VAL A 190 19.24 3.04 18.37
CA VAL A 190 18.56 3.43 19.61
C VAL A 190 17.10 2.96 19.59
N PHE A 191 16.37 3.22 18.50
CA PHE A 191 14.98 2.77 18.38
C PHE A 191 14.85 1.25 18.23
N ARG A 192 15.84 0.56 17.66
CA ARG A 192 15.90 -0.91 17.67
C ARG A 192 16.02 -1.46 19.09
N SER A 193 16.91 -0.87 19.90
CA SER A 193 17.06 -1.24 21.31
C SER A 193 15.79 -0.94 22.12
N LEU A 194 15.17 0.24 21.94
CA LEU A 194 13.90 0.58 22.60
C LEU A 194 12.78 -0.40 22.23
N ARG A 195 12.68 -0.79 20.96
CA ARG A 195 11.74 -1.84 20.52
C ARG A 195 12.03 -3.18 21.20
N GLN A 196 13.30 -3.59 21.29
CA GLN A 196 13.69 -4.83 21.96
C GLN A 196 13.30 -4.81 23.44
N LYS A 197 13.53 -3.69 24.15
CA LYS A 197 13.14 -3.52 25.56
C LYS A 197 11.64 -3.65 25.80
N LYS A 198 10.80 -3.34 24.81
CA LYS A 198 9.33 -3.49 24.93
C LYS A 198 8.85 -4.93 24.74
N GLY A 199 9.66 -5.80 24.14
CA GLY A 199 9.32 -7.20 23.93
C GLY A 199 8.09 -7.41 23.03
N ASP A 200 7.37 -8.50 23.27
CA ASP A 200 6.13 -8.83 22.56
C ASP A 200 4.94 -8.08 23.19
N LEU A 201 4.39 -7.11 22.45
CA LEU A 201 3.25 -6.31 22.92
C LEU A 201 1.98 -7.15 23.13
N SER A 202 1.76 -8.18 22.31
CA SER A 202 0.58 -9.05 22.44
C SER A 202 0.69 -9.92 23.69
N LEU A 203 1.90 -10.41 23.99
CA LEU A 203 2.15 -11.10 25.26
C LEU A 203 1.97 -10.16 26.47
N ASN A 204 2.47 -8.92 26.37
CA ASN A 204 2.32 -7.94 27.45
C ASN A 204 0.84 -7.63 27.76
N VAL A 205 -0.02 -7.55 26.73
CA VAL A 205 -1.46 -7.37 26.90
C VAL A 205 -2.09 -8.57 27.60
N LYS A 206 -1.76 -9.79 27.17
CA LYS A 206 -2.25 -11.03 27.81
C LYS A 206 -1.86 -11.09 29.29
N LEU A 207 -0.58 -10.88 29.60
CA LEU A 207 -0.09 -10.88 30.98
C LEU A 207 -0.77 -9.79 31.82
N ALA A 208 -0.92 -8.57 31.29
CA ALA A 208 -1.58 -7.49 32.01
C ALA A 208 -3.07 -7.78 32.27
N ALA A 209 -3.76 -8.44 31.34
CA ALA A 209 -5.13 -8.89 31.52
C ALA A 209 -5.25 -9.97 32.61
N GLU A 210 -4.36 -10.96 32.60
CA GLU A 210 -4.32 -12.02 33.61
C GLU A 210 -4.05 -11.46 35.01
N PHE A 211 -3.09 -10.55 35.17
CA PHE A 211 -2.82 -9.91 36.44
C PHE A 211 -4.01 -9.07 36.93
N LEU A 212 -4.65 -8.30 36.05
CA LEU A 212 -5.84 -7.54 36.39
C LEU A 212 -6.98 -8.47 36.84
N GLY A 213 -7.21 -9.56 36.11
CA GLY A 213 -8.21 -10.56 36.46
C GLY A 213 -7.97 -11.19 37.84
N LYS A 214 -6.71 -11.56 38.15
CA LYS A 214 -6.35 -12.09 39.48
C LYS A 214 -6.62 -11.09 40.60
N VAL A 215 -6.30 -9.81 40.41
CA VAL A 215 -6.56 -8.77 41.42
C VAL A 215 -8.07 -8.56 41.61
N GLN A 216 -8.85 -8.61 40.52
CA GLN A 216 -10.30 -8.50 40.58
C GLN A 216 -10.96 -9.69 41.30
N GLN A 217 -10.46 -10.91 41.08
CA GLN A 217 -10.89 -12.09 41.83
C GLN A 217 -10.58 -11.97 43.33
N LEU A 218 -9.41 -11.45 43.71
CA LEU A 218 -9.09 -11.21 45.12
C LEU A 218 -9.99 -10.14 45.75
N LEU A 219 -10.38 -9.11 44.98
CA LEU A 219 -11.34 -8.08 45.41
C LEU A 219 -12.76 -8.61 45.60
N GLU A 220 -13.16 -9.66 44.88
CA GLU A 220 -14.46 -10.29 45.11
C GLU A 220 -14.56 -10.89 46.51
N GLY A 221 -13.44 -11.43 47.02
CA GLY A 221 -13.34 -11.97 48.39
C GLY A 221 -13.27 -10.91 49.49
N ASP A 222 -12.73 -9.72 49.20
CA ASP A 222 -12.62 -8.60 50.15
C ASP A 222 -12.76 -7.24 49.45
N ARG A 223 -14.01 -6.79 49.26
CA ARG A 223 -14.35 -5.58 48.50
C ARG A 223 -13.96 -4.26 49.18
N HIS A 224 -13.65 -4.28 50.47
CA HIS A 224 -13.26 -3.08 51.23
C HIS A 224 -11.75 -2.95 51.38
N ASN A 225 -10.98 -3.89 50.84
CA ASN A 225 -9.53 -3.89 50.92
C ASN A 225 -8.91 -2.71 50.15
N THR A 226 -8.53 -1.67 50.87
CA THR A 226 -7.95 -0.45 50.28
C THR A 226 -6.68 -0.71 49.48
N PHE A 227 -5.88 -1.71 49.86
CA PHE A 227 -4.68 -2.12 49.10
C PHE A 227 -5.05 -2.74 47.76
N LEU A 228 -5.97 -3.71 47.74
CA LEU A 228 -6.40 -4.36 46.50
C LEU A 228 -7.10 -3.37 45.55
N ILE A 229 -7.89 -2.43 46.07
CA ILE A 229 -8.50 -1.36 45.26
C ILE A 229 -7.42 -0.50 44.59
N ARG A 230 -6.35 -0.14 45.31
CA ARG A 230 -5.22 0.62 44.74
C ARG A 230 -4.45 -0.22 43.72
N LEU A 231 -4.24 -1.50 43.99
CA LEU A 231 -3.57 -2.42 43.08
C LEU A 231 -4.38 -2.59 41.79
N GLU A 232 -5.69 -2.74 41.88
CA GLU A 232 -6.59 -2.83 40.72
C GLU A 232 -6.51 -1.58 39.85
N LYS A 233 -6.51 -0.39 40.45
CA LYS A 233 -6.29 0.87 39.72
C LYS A 233 -4.95 0.88 38.97
N CYS A 234 -3.87 0.40 39.60
CA CYS A 234 -2.57 0.29 38.96
C CYS A 234 -2.58 -0.73 37.80
N CYS A 235 -3.17 -1.91 38.01
CA CYS A 235 -3.31 -2.94 36.98
C CYS A 235 -4.16 -2.45 35.80
N LYS A 236 -5.25 -1.72 36.04
CA LYS A 236 -6.06 -1.06 35.00
C LYS A 236 -5.22 -0.11 34.16
N LEU A 237 -4.38 0.72 34.79
CA LEU A 237 -3.47 1.62 34.08
C LEU A 237 -2.43 0.87 33.24
N VAL A 238 -1.85 -0.21 33.78
CA VAL A 238 -0.89 -1.05 33.05
C VAL A 238 -1.55 -1.73 31.86
N PHE A 239 -2.72 -2.35 32.07
CA PHE A 239 -3.50 -3.00 31.02
C PHE A 239 -3.89 -2.00 29.91
N PHE A 240 -4.43 -0.84 30.28
CA PHE A 240 -4.77 0.22 29.34
C PHE A 240 -3.56 0.70 28.53
N ARG A 241 -2.39 0.86 29.16
CA ARG A 241 -1.16 1.23 28.45
C ARG A 241 -0.72 0.13 27.50
N ALA A 242 -0.75 -1.14 27.92
CA ALA A 242 -0.37 -2.28 27.08
C ALA A 242 -1.27 -2.39 25.84
N THR A 243 -2.60 -2.34 26.03
CA THR A 243 -3.57 -2.41 24.93
C THR A 243 -3.42 -1.24 23.98
N LYS A 244 -3.16 -0.02 24.49
CA LYS A 244 -2.92 1.14 23.63
C LYS A 244 -1.67 1.00 22.75
N LEU A 245 -0.58 0.46 23.30
CA LEU A 245 0.65 0.21 22.54
C LEU A 245 0.43 -0.84 21.44
N GLU A 246 -0.23 -1.96 21.79
CA GLU A 246 -0.58 -3.01 20.82
C GLU A 246 -1.48 -2.46 19.72
N GLN A 247 -2.54 -1.74 20.08
CA GLN A 247 -3.47 -1.12 19.14
C GLN A 247 -2.75 -0.19 18.16
N ASN A 248 -1.87 0.70 18.65
CA ASN A 248 -1.10 1.59 17.79
C ASN A 248 -0.19 0.83 16.82
N MET A 249 0.47 -0.24 17.29
CA MET A 249 1.29 -1.12 16.45
C MET A 249 0.44 -1.80 15.36
N LEU A 250 -0.69 -2.38 15.74
CA LEU A 250 -1.59 -3.11 14.85
C LEU A 250 -2.21 -2.19 13.79
N GLN A 251 -2.69 -1.01 14.19
CA GLN A 251 -3.24 0.00 13.30
C GLN A 251 -2.21 0.44 12.25
N GLN A 252 -0.98 0.75 12.69
CA GLN A 252 0.10 1.18 11.81
C GLN A 252 0.50 0.11 10.79
N ARG A 253 0.49 -1.17 11.19
CA ARG A 253 0.82 -2.32 10.33
C ARG A 253 -0.31 -2.66 9.36
N ALA A 254 -1.55 -2.58 9.80
CA ALA A 254 -2.73 -2.84 8.97
C ALA A 254 -3.02 -1.73 7.95
N LYS A 255 -2.53 -0.50 8.20
CA LYS A 255 -2.81 0.72 7.39
C LYS A 255 -4.30 1.04 7.33
N ILE A 256 -4.96 1.00 8.48
CA ILE A 256 -6.40 1.31 8.63
C ILE A 256 -6.55 2.67 9.32
N GLN A 257 -7.18 3.63 8.62
CA GLN A 257 -7.41 4.99 9.15
C GLN A 257 -8.72 5.12 9.93
N TRP A 258 -9.74 4.32 9.60
CA TRP A 258 -11.06 4.38 10.20
C TRP A 258 -11.51 2.98 10.63
N LEU A 259 -11.76 2.81 11.91
CA LEU A 259 -12.64 1.77 12.41
C LEU A 259 -13.94 2.47 12.83
N LYS A 260 -15.03 2.18 12.12
CA LYS A 260 -16.37 2.52 12.60
C LYS A 260 -16.70 1.53 13.70
N GLY A 261 -16.84 1.99 14.94
CA GLY A 261 -17.21 1.17 16.09
C GLY A 261 -16.11 1.10 17.14
N GLY A 262 -16.43 1.55 18.35
CA GLY A 262 -15.52 1.65 19.49
C GLY A 262 -15.11 0.32 20.14
N ASP A 263 -15.62 -0.82 19.63
CA ASP A 263 -15.24 -2.14 20.12
C ASP A 263 -14.06 -2.73 19.36
N GLN A 264 -12.97 -2.87 20.10
CA GLN A 264 -11.64 -3.20 19.62
C GLN A 264 -11.52 -4.71 19.40
N CYS A 265 -11.55 -5.16 18.15
CA CYS A 265 -11.18 -6.53 17.82
C CYS A 265 -9.80 -6.54 17.15
N SER A 266 -8.75 -6.83 17.93
CA SER A 266 -7.36 -6.99 17.44
C SER A 266 -7.27 -7.95 16.26
N ARG A 267 -8.18 -8.94 16.20
CA ARG A 267 -8.31 -9.92 15.12
C ARG A 267 -8.52 -9.30 13.74
N ILE A 268 -9.26 -8.20 13.62
CA ILE A 268 -9.42 -7.50 12.32
C ILE A 268 -8.07 -6.97 11.83
N PHE A 269 -7.26 -6.42 12.73
CA PHE A 269 -5.93 -5.95 12.37
C PHE A 269 -5.00 -7.11 12.00
N PHE A 270 -4.99 -8.19 12.79
CA PHE A 270 -4.19 -9.38 12.49
C PHE A 270 -4.55 -9.97 11.12
N ARG A 271 -5.85 -10.14 10.83
CA ARG A 271 -6.37 -10.56 9.52
C ARG A 271 -5.88 -9.67 8.39
N LYS A 272 -6.06 -8.36 8.51
CA LYS A 272 -5.62 -7.41 7.48
C LYS A 272 -4.10 -7.40 7.31
N VAL A 273 -3.33 -7.54 8.38
CA VAL A 273 -1.87 -7.66 8.32
C VAL A 273 -1.46 -8.96 7.60
N ALA A 274 -2.10 -10.07 7.91
CA ALA A 274 -1.87 -11.37 7.29
C ALA A 274 -2.18 -11.34 5.78
N MET A 275 -3.36 -10.85 5.39
CA MET A 275 -3.74 -10.64 3.97
C MET A 275 -2.70 -9.78 3.23
N ARG A 276 -2.25 -8.68 3.85
CA ARG A 276 -1.24 -7.79 3.24
C ARG A 276 0.14 -8.43 3.14
N ARG A 277 0.50 -9.37 4.02
CA ARG A 277 1.77 -10.12 3.92
C ARG A 277 1.69 -11.12 2.77
N ALA A 278 0.59 -11.86 2.70
CA ALA A 278 0.29 -12.83 1.65
C ALA A 278 0.28 -12.19 0.26
N ALA A 279 -0.45 -11.08 0.08
CA ALA A 279 -0.55 -10.36 -1.19
C ALA A 279 0.74 -9.63 -1.64
N LYS A 280 1.72 -9.49 -0.74
CA LYS A 280 3.01 -8.87 -1.06
C LYS A 280 4.00 -9.86 -1.65
N ARG A 281 3.71 -11.14 -1.74
CA ARG A 281 4.68 -12.09 -2.27
C ARG A 281 4.46 -12.34 -3.74
N VAL A 282 5.55 -12.24 -4.49
CA VAL A 282 5.59 -12.62 -5.89
C VAL A 282 6.32 -13.95 -5.95
N PHE A 283 5.59 -15.00 -6.24
CA PHE A 283 6.10 -16.37 -6.20
C PHE A 283 6.58 -16.86 -7.57
N GLN A 284 6.00 -16.36 -8.66
CA GLN A 284 6.45 -16.65 -10.02
C GLN A 284 6.08 -15.51 -10.95
N ILE A 285 6.82 -15.39 -12.05
CA ILE A 285 6.51 -14.49 -13.15
C ILE A 285 6.76 -15.19 -14.48
N THR A 286 5.85 -15.01 -15.42
CA THR A 286 6.06 -15.39 -16.81
C THR A 286 6.74 -14.22 -17.54
N ASN A 287 7.90 -14.48 -18.14
CA ASN A 287 8.61 -13.47 -18.92
C ASN A 287 8.03 -13.31 -20.34
N GLU A 288 8.56 -12.37 -21.13
CA GLU A 288 8.09 -12.11 -22.50
C GLU A 288 8.24 -13.32 -23.44
N ALA A 289 9.16 -14.26 -23.14
CA ALA A 289 9.38 -15.49 -23.91
C ALA A 289 8.45 -16.65 -23.48
N GLY A 290 7.52 -16.41 -22.54
CA GLY A 290 6.59 -17.44 -22.04
C GLY A 290 7.20 -18.39 -21.00
N ARG A 291 8.45 -18.19 -20.58
CA ARG A 291 9.10 -18.98 -19.52
C ARG A 291 8.64 -18.50 -18.15
N ILE A 292 8.25 -19.44 -17.29
CA ILE A 292 7.91 -19.20 -15.89
C ILE A 292 9.21 -19.14 -15.09
N LEU A 293 9.46 -18.00 -14.47
CA LEU A 293 10.54 -17.75 -13.52
C LEU A 293 10.00 -17.99 -12.11
N THR A 294 10.63 -18.89 -11.36
CA THR A 294 10.26 -19.23 -9.97
C THR A 294 11.37 -18.89 -8.99
N GLU A 295 12.62 -18.81 -9.46
CA GLU A 295 13.76 -18.46 -8.62
C GLU A 295 13.74 -16.98 -8.27
N HIS A 296 14.05 -16.70 -7.01
CA HIS A 296 13.92 -15.37 -6.42
C HIS A 296 14.76 -14.31 -7.15
N ASP A 297 16.01 -14.62 -7.45
CA ASP A 297 16.93 -13.71 -8.13
C ASP A 297 16.53 -13.48 -9.60
N GLU A 298 16.09 -14.54 -10.30
CA GLU A 298 15.56 -14.41 -11.68
C GLU A 298 14.33 -13.50 -11.73
N VAL A 299 13.41 -13.63 -10.76
CA VAL A 299 12.23 -12.76 -10.66
C VAL A 299 12.64 -11.32 -10.39
N VAL A 300 13.63 -11.10 -9.49
CA VAL A 300 14.15 -9.76 -9.19
C VAL A 300 14.72 -9.10 -10.44
N ASP A 301 15.56 -9.82 -11.18
CA ASP A 301 16.23 -9.30 -12.37
C ASP A 301 15.24 -8.99 -13.49
N GLU A 302 14.21 -9.82 -13.69
CA GLU A 302 13.15 -9.56 -14.66
C GLU A 302 12.40 -8.26 -14.35
N PHE A 303 12.05 -8.01 -13.09
CA PHE A 303 11.44 -6.75 -12.67
C PHE A 303 12.35 -5.54 -12.90
N VAL A 304 13.63 -5.66 -12.52
CA VAL A 304 14.61 -4.58 -12.68
C VAL A 304 14.78 -4.25 -14.16
N SER A 305 15.00 -5.26 -15.00
CA SER A 305 15.13 -5.12 -16.45
C SER A 305 13.89 -4.48 -17.07
N PHE A 306 12.69 -4.96 -16.72
CA PHE A 306 11.44 -4.40 -17.22
C PHE A 306 11.28 -2.92 -16.85
N PHE A 307 11.50 -2.55 -15.58
CA PHE A 307 11.35 -1.17 -15.14
C PHE A 307 12.47 -0.26 -15.64
N GLN A 308 13.69 -0.75 -15.82
CA GLN A 308 14.77 -0.01 -16.48
C GLN A 308 14.41 0.29 -17.94
N ARG A 309 13.88 -0.67 -18.69
CA ARG A 309 13.39 -0.45 -20.06
C ARG A 309 12.18 0.49 -20.11
N LEU A 310 11.30 0.42 -19.12
CA LEU A 310 10.10 1.24 -19.07
C LEU A 310 10.40 2.70 -18.72
N LEU A 311 11.27 2.93 -17.73
CA LEU A 311 11.57 4.23 -17.16
C LEU A 311 12.79 4.90 -17.80
N GLY A 312 13.69 4.11 -18.38
CA GLY A 312 14.83 4.56 -19.17
C GLY A 312 14.64 4.39 -20.68
N GLY A 313 15.71 4.70 -21.41
CA GLY A 313 15.84 4.49 -22.86
C GLY A 313 15.76 5.78 -23.69
N GLU A 314 16.47 5.77 -24.82
CA GLU A 314 16.49 6.83 -25.83
C GLU A 314 15.20 6.79 -26.67
N ARG A 315 14.12 7.43 -26.21
CA ARG A 315 12.99 7.75 -27.10
C ARG A 315 13.20 9.12 -27.74
N ARG A 316 12.68 9.25 -28.96
CA ARG A 316 13.04 10.30 -29.92
C ARG A 316 12.86 11.71 -29.33
N ARG A 317 13.96 12.47 -29.40
CA ARG A 317 13.95 13.94 -29.41
C ARG A 317 13.35 14.44 -30.73
N GLU A 318 12.08 14.14 -30.99
CA GLU A 318 11.38 14.86 -32.04
C GLU A 318 11.13 16.28 -31.56
N PHE A 319 11.40 17.26 -32.43
CA PHE A 319 11.16 18.67 -32.15
C PHE A 319 9.70 18.85 -31.75
N LEU A 320 9.48 19.28 -30.49
CA LEU A 320 8.13 19.48 -29.98
C LEU A 320 7.58 20.81 -30.48
N ASP A 321 6.70 20.76 -31.47
CA ASP A 321 6.01 21.97 -31.94
C ASP A 321 4.87 22.35 -30.98
N LEU A 322 5.20 23.20 -30.01
CA LEU A 322 4.25 23.72 -29.02
C LEU A 322 3.18 24.65 -29.61
N ARG A 323 3.31 25.08 -30.89
CA ARG A 323 2.34 26.00 -31.52
C ARG A 323 0.92 25.41 -31.52
N TYR A 324 0.80 24.09 -31.67
CA TYR A 324 -0.48 23.38 -31.63
C TYR A 324 -1.15 23.39 -30.25
N LEU A 325 -0.39 23.55 -29.17
CA LEU A 325 -0.91 23.56 -27.80
C LEU A 325 -1.34 24.96 -27.33
N ARG A 326 -0.81 26.03 -27.94
CA ARG A 326 -1.08 27.42 -27.54
C ARG A 326 -2.57 27.79 -27.52
N PRO A 327 -3.41 27.39 -28.50
CA PRO A 327 -4.85 27.67 -28.45
C PRO A 327 -5.57 27.01 -27.25
N TRP A 328 -4.99 25.94 -26.70
CA TRP A 328 -5.55 25.18 -25.59
C TRP A 328 -5.09 25.70 -24.22
N ALA A 329 -4.10 26.60 -24.19
CA ALA A 329 -3.60 27.23 -22.96
C ALA A 329 -4.53 28.37 -22.52
N ARG A 330 -5.70 27.99 -21.96
CA ARG A 330 -6.79 28.91 -21.56
C ARG A 330 -6.35 30.01 -20.60
N HIS A 331 -5.42 29.68 -19.70
CA HIS A 331 -4.84 30.62 -18.74
C HIS A 331 -3.32 30.46 -18.73
N VAL A 332 -2.61 31.54 -19.02
CA VAL A 332 -1.16 31.64 -18.88
C VAL A 332 -0.88 32.37 -17.57
N VAL A 333 0.00 31.80 -16.75
CA VAL A 333 0.35 32.32 -15.42
C VAL A 333 0.75 33.79 -15.52
N THR A 334 0.05 34.66 -14.78
CA THR A 334 0.32 36.10 -14.80
C THR A 334 1.61 36.44 -14.03
N PRO A 335 2.21 37.62 -14.23
CA PRO A 335 3.37 38.05 -13.45
C PRO A 335 3.14 38.03 -11.93
N ASP A 336 1.93 38.37 -11.47
CA ASP A 336 1.56 38.36 -10.05
C ASP A 336 1.45 36.94 -9.49
N GLU A 337 0.81 36.04 -10.23
CA GLU A 337 0.71 34.62 -9.88
C GLU A 337 2.09 33.97 -9.86
N SER A 338 2.91 34.27 -10.87
CA SER A 338 4.30 33.82 -10.96
C SER A 338 5.12 34.26 -9.74
N THR A 339 4.94 35.50 -9.30
CA THR A 339 5.62 36.03 -8.10
C THR A 339 5.15 35.31 -6.84
N LYS A 340 3.85 35.01 -6.71
CA LYS A 340 3.31 34.21 -5.59
C LYS A 340 3.84 32.78 -5.58
N LEU A 341 4.02 32.15 -6.75
CA LEU A 341 4.54 30.78 -6.87
C LEU A 341 6.01 30.67 -6.47
N VAL A 342 6.82 31.69 -6.82
CA VAL A 342 8.29 31.70 -6.64
C VAL A 342 8.71 32.37 -5.31
N ARG A 343 7.77 32.90 -4.52
CA ARG A 343 8.07 33.51 -3.21
C ARG A 343 8.88 32.57 -2.30
N SER A 344 9.68 33.12 -1.40
CA SER A 344 10.43 32.31 -0.43
C SER A 344 9.52 31.39 0.39
N VAL A 345 9.96 30.15 0.64
CA VAL A 345 9.26 29.20 1.52
C VAL A 345 9.41 29.65 2.96
N THR A 346 8.33 29.57 3.73
CA THR A 346 8.30 29.96 5.15
C THR A 346 8.44 28.75 6.08
N ARG A 347 8.76 29.00 7.34
CA ARG A 347 8.91 27.95 8.36
C ARG A 347 7.55 27.32 8.68
N GLU A 348 6.52 28.14 8.67
CA GLU A 348 5.11 27.79 8.87
C GLU A 348 4.63 26.88 7.75
N GLU A 349 4.88 27.24 6.49
CA GLU A 349 4.54 26.42 5.31
C GLU A 349 5.17 25.02 5.39
N ILE A 350 6.42 24.93 5.87
CA ILE A 350 7.10 23.65 6.08
C ILE A 350 6.46 22.85 7.20
N LYS A 351 6.19 23.48 8.35
CA LYS A 351 5.53 22.83 9.49
C LYS A 351 4.15 22.31 9.08
N ASP A 352 3.32 23.13 8.46
CA ASP A 352 2.00 22.74 8.01
C ASP A 352 2.06 21.57 7.03
N ALA A 353 3.03 21.57 6.11
CA ALA A 353 3.24 20.45 5.19
C ALA A 353 3.61 19.13 5.92
N PHE A 354 4.38 19.17 7.02
CA PHE A 354 4.61 17.98 7.85
C PHE A 354 3.34 17.52 8.58
N PHE A 355 2.61 18.45 9.17
CA PHE A 355 1.46 18.16 10.02
C PHE A 355 0.24 17.71 9.21
N ASP A 356 0.13 18.12 7.95
CA ASP A 356 -0.90 17.65 7.00
C ASP A 356 -0.62 16.24 6.43
N ILE A 357 0.55 15.66 6.65
CA ILE A 357 0.81 14.25 6.28
C ILE A 357 0.35 13.33 7.41
N ALA A 358 -0.60 12.44 7.14
CA ALA A 358 -1.08 11.45 8.13
C ALA A 358 0.08 10.59 8.69
N GLU A 359 0.07 10.35 10.00
CA GLU A 359 1.20 9.79 10.75
C GLU A 359 1.57 8.35 10.37
N ASP A 360 0.61 7.61 9.84
CA ASP A 360 0.71 6.19 9.51
C ASP A 360 1.09 5.94 8.05
N LYS A 361 1.41 6.98 7.26
CA LYS A 361 1.85 6.81 5.86
C LYS A 361 3.16 6.00 5.78
N ALA A 362 3.30 5.23 4.71
CA ALA A 362 4.45 4.35 4.50
C ALA A 362 5.76 5.17 4.43
N PRO A 363 6.82 4.80 5.19
CA PRO A 363 8.10 5.51 5.16
C PRO A 363 8.89 5.19 3.88
N GLY A 364 9.92 5.99 3.62
CA GLY A 364 10.92 5.69 2.59
C GLY A 364 12.03 4.76 3.10
N PRO A 365 13.16 4.66 2.38
CA PRO A 365 14.33 3.89 2.80
C PRO A 365 14.93 4.30 4.15
N ASP A 366 14.69 5.54 4.60
CA ASP A 366 15.11 5.99 5.92
C ASP A 366 14.37 5.28 7.06
N GLY A 367 13.17 4.75 6.79
CA GLY A 367 12.33 4.03 7.74
C GLY A 367 11.47 4.91 8.64
N TYR A 368 11.50 6.24 8.50
CA TYR A 368 10.77 7.16 9.37
C TYR A 368 9.44 7.59 8.75
N SER A 369 8.34 7.48 9.50
CA SER A 369 7.01 7.99 9.14
C SER A 369 6.88 9.46 9.53
N SER A 370 5.85 10.17 9.04
CA SER A 370 5.58 11.53 9.53
C SER A 370 5.24 11.56 11.02
N GLY A 371 4.70 10.46 11.59
CA GLY A 371 4.47 10.32 13.03
C GLY A 371 5.72 10.55 13.88
N PHE A 372 6.89 10.06 13.42
CA PHE A 372 8.16 10.37 14.07
C PHE A 372 8.45 11.88 14.07
N TYR A 373 8.33 12.54 12.92
CA TYR A 373 8.66 13.96 12.79
C TYR A 373 7.74 14.85 13.62
N LYS A 374 6.43 14.51 13.69
CA LYS A 374 5.48 15.25 14.53
C LYS A 374 5.81 15.10 16.02
N ALA A 375 6.07 13.87 16.47
CA ALA A 375 6.41 13.61 17.88
C ALA A 375 7.76 14.22 18.29
N ALA A 376 8.75 14.21 17.40
CA ALA A 376 10.08 14.74 17.64
C ALA A 376 10.22 16.24 17.31
N TRP A 377 9.18 16.89 16.80
CA TRP A 377 9.22 18.26 16.29
C TRP A 377 9.85 19.29 17.26
N PRO A 378 9.56 19.26 18.58
CA PRO A 378 10.18 20.19 19.52
C PRO A 378 11.71 20.14 19.57
N VAL A 379 12.30 19.00 19.15
CA VAL A 379 13.75 18.78 19.18
C VAL A 379 14.35 18.95 17.78
N ILE A 380 13.72 18.38 16.76
CA ILE A 380 14.31 18.29 15.41
C ILE A 380 13.87 19.39 14.46
N GLY A 381 12.78 20.10 14.79
CA GLY A 381 12.05 20.99 13.88
C GLY A 381 12.94 22.07 13.26
N GLU A 382 13.77 22.72 14.06
CA GLU A 382 14.69 23.77 13.60
C GLU A 382 15.63 23.31 12.48
N GLU A 383 16.34 22.20 12.70
CA GLU A 383 17.31 21.68 11.73
C GLU A 383 16.62 21.11 10.48
N VAL A 384 15.44 20.50 10.65
CA VAL A 384 14.64 19.98 9.54
C VAL A 384 14.11 21.10 8.66
N VAL A 385 13.61 22.19 9.26
CA VAL A 385 13.18 23.40 8.54
C VAL A 385 14.36 23.99 7.77
N LYS A 386 15.52 24.15 8.41
CA LYS A 386 16.74 24.64 7.77
C LYS A 386 17.13 23.79 6.55
N ALA A 387 17.07 22.47 6.67
CA ALA A 387 17.37 21.54 5.58
C ALA A 387 16.43 21.68 4.37
N ILE A 388 15.13 21.93 4.61
CA ILE A 388 14.15 22.12 3.53
C ILE A 388 14.29 23.51 2.90
N LEU A 389 14.52 24.56 3.70
CA LEU A 389 14.80 25.90 3.19
C LEU A 389 16.05 25.91 2.29
N GLU A 390 17.12 25.24 2.71
CA GLU A 390 18.35 25.11 1.91
C GLU A 390 18.07 24.49 0.53
N PHE A 391 17.16 23.49 0.44
CA PHE A 391 16.75 22.93 -0.84
C PHE A 391 16.05 23.98 -1.72
N PHE A 392 15.11 24.76 -1.18
CA PHE A 392 14.40 25.77 -1.97
C PHE A 392 15.29 26.95 -2.39
N THR A 393 16.38 27.21 -1.68
CA THR A 393 17.38 28.22 -2.08
C THR A 393 18.38 27.68 -3.11
N THR A 394 18.87 26.45 -2.93
CA THR A 394 19.97 25.91 -3.75
C THR A 394 19.51 25.07 -4.94
N GLY A 395 18.27 24.58 -4.91
CA GLY A 395 17.76 23.54 -5.81
C GLY A 395 18.42 22.17 -5.63
N ARG A 396 19.32 21.98 -4.66
CA ARG A 396 20.10 20.74 -4.53
C ARG A 396 19.48 19.80 -3.51
N LEU A 397 19.26 18.56 -3.94
CA LEU A 397 18.67 17.52 -3.10
C LEU A 397 19.70 16.43 -2.77
N LEU A 398 19.80 16.08 -1.49
CA LEU A 398 20.72 15.05 -1.04
C LEU A 398 20.27 13.67 -1.56
N LYS A 399 21.21 12.89 -2.11
CA LYS A 399 20.94 11.56 -2.70
C LYS A 399 20.18 10.61 -1.77
N GLN A 400 20.51 10.63 -0.48
CA GLN A 400 19.86 9.80 0.55
C GLN A 400 18.37 10.15 0.71
N VAL A 401 18.03 11.44 0.68
CA VAL A 401 16.64 11.91 0.76
C VAL A 401 15.88 11.53 -0.50
N ASN A 402 16.56 11.53 -1.64
CA ASN A 402 15.95 11.21 -2.92
C ASN A 402 15.92 9.71 -3.29
N THR A 403 16.41 8.84 -2.41
CA THR A 403 16.27 7.39 -2.61
C THR A 403 14.85 6.96 -2.29
N THR A 404 14.27 6.05 -3.07
CA THR A 404 12.92 5.53 -2.87
C THR A 404 12.89 4.00 -2.83
N ILE A 405 11.90 3.44 -2.14
CA ILE A 405 11.60 2.00 -2.18
C ILE A 405 10.48 1.79 -3.20
N LEU A 406 10.66 0.86 -4.13
CA LEU A 406 9.59 0.45 -5.05
C LEU A 406 8.74 -0.64 -4.38
N ALA A 407 7.52 -0.31 -4.01
CA ALA A 407 6.54 -1.29 -3.56
C ALA A 407 5.72 -1.77 -4.75
N LEU A 408 5.76 -3.08 -5.02
CA LEU A 408 4.93 -3.70 -6.04
C LEU A 408 3.56 -4.03 -5.47
N ILE A 409 2.50 -3.51 -6.09
CA ILE A 409 1.12 -3.80 -5.72
C ILE A 409 0.43 -4.54 -6.87
N PRO A 410 -0.09 -5.76 -6.65
CA PRO A 410 -0.87 -6.48 -7.66
C PRO A 410 -2.07 -5.65 -8.17
N LYS A 411 -2.28 -5.62 -9.49
CA LYS A 411 -3.46 -5.05 -10.15
C LYS A 411 -4.62 -6.03 -10.19
N VAL A 412 -4.30 -7.32 -10.21
CA VAL A 412 -5.23 -8.44 -10.37
C VAL A 412 -5.01 -9.45 -9.25
N ARG A 413 -5.97 -10.36 -9.03
CA ARG A 413 -5.92 -11.35 -7.94
C ARG A 413 -4.77 -12.35 -8.10
N MET A 414 -4.49 -12.77 -9.34
CA MET A 414 -3.41 -13.69 -9.68
C MET A 414 -2.48 -13.03 -10.69
N PRO A 415 -1.50 -12.24 -10.24
CA PRO A 415 -0.55 -11.63 -11.15
C PRO A 415 0.41 -12.71 -11.67
N SER A 416 0.56 -12.81 -13.00
CA SER A 416 1.52 -13.71 -13.64
C SER A 416 2.58 -12.96 -14.44
N LEU A 417 2.28 -11.73 -14.88
CA LEU A 417 3.19 -10.88 -15.65
C LEU A 417 3.73 -9.73 -14.79
N VAL A 418 4.92 -9.23 -15.11
CA VAL A 418 5.45 -7.99 -14.49
C VAL A 418 4.48 -6.82 -14.66
N SER A 419 3.80 -6.75 -15.81
CA SER A 419 2.79 -5.73 -16.12
C SER A 419 1.57 -5.75 -15.21
N ASP A 420 1.33 -6.86 -14.50
CA ASP A 420 0.22 -7.02 -13.55
C ASP A 420 0.50 -6.34 -12.21
N PHE A 421 1.71 -5.81 -12.01
CA PHE A 421 2.06 -5.05 -10.83
C PHE A 421 2.05 -3.54 -11.12
N ARG A 422 1.59 -2.77 -10.12
CA ARG A 422 1.77 -1.32 -10.06
C ARG A 422 3.02 -1.02 -9.23
N PRO A 423 4.03 -0.36 -9.79
CA PRO A 423 5.09 0.21 -8.97
C PRO A 423 4.53 1.40 -8.17
N ILE A 424 4.82 1.43 -6.87
CA ILE A 424 4.55 2.58 -6.01
C ILE A 424 5.85 3.01 -5.34
N SER A 425 6.27 4.24 -5.57
CA SER A 425 7.45 4.82 -4.93
C SER A 425 7.15 5.29 -3.51
N CYS A 426 7.75 4.63 -2.54
CA CYS A 426 7.76 5.03 -1.15
C CYS A 426 8.94 5.98 -0.90
N CYS A 427 8.67 7.28 -0.89
CA CYS A 427 9.69 8.32 -0.66
C CYS A 427 9.87 8.64 0.83
N ASN A 428 11.05 9.16 1.19
CA ASN A 428 11.32 9.69 2.52
C ASN A 428 10.39 10.88 2.84
N VAL A 429 10.15 11.15 4.12
CA VAL A 429 9.22 12.22 4.54
C VAL A 429 9.72 13.60 4.11
N LEU A 430 11.04 13.86 4.21
CA LEU A 430 11.63 15.11 3.73
C LEU A 430 11.32 15.38 2.25
N TYR A 431 11.44 14.35 1.41
CA TYR A 431 11.06 14.43 -0.01
C TYR A 431 9.57 14.74 -0.17
N LYS A 432 8.71 14.04 0.57
CA LYS A 432 7.24 14.26 0.51
C LYS A 432 6.86 15.68 0.87
N VAL A 433 7.48 16.25 1.90
CA VAL A 433 7.24 17.64 2.32
C VAL A 433 7.66 18.63 1.24
N ILE A 434 8.85 18.46 0.66
CA ILE A 434 9.31 19.29 -0.46
C ILE A 434 8.31 19.24 -1.62
N THR A 435 7.91 18.04 -2.05
CA THR A 435 6.94 17.91 -3.15
C THR A 435 5.57 18.48 -2.81
N LYS A 436 5.15 18.36 -1.54
CA LYS A 436 3.85 18.85 -1.08
C LYS A 436 3.78 20.36 -1.12
N ILE A 437 4.83 21.05 -0.69
CA ILE A 437 4.95 22.51 -0.77
C ILE A 437 4.84 22.97 -2.22
N ILE A 438 5.57 22.31 -3.13
CA ILE A 438 5.52 22.63 -4.57
C ILE A 438 4.10 22.43 -5.11
N VAL A 439 3.45 21.30 -4.80
CA VAL A 439 2.08 21.01 -5.23
C VAL A 439 1.08 22.01 -4.67
N GLN A 440 1.18 22.37 -3.39
CA GLN A 440 0.30 23.37 -2.76
C GLN A 440 0.41 24.74 -3.45
N ARG A 441 1.61 25.14 -3.86
CA ARG A 441 1.81 26.37 -4.63
C ARG A 441 1.19 26.26 -6.01
N LEU A 442 1.48 25.19 -6.77
CA LEU A 442 0.90 24.97 -8.10
C LEU A 442 -0.63 24.94 -8.06
N ARG A 443 -1.24 24.35 -7.02
CA ARG A 443 -2.70 24.32 -6.84
C ARG A 443 -3.37 25.68 -6.89
N SER A 444 -2.69 26.76 -6.51
CA SER A 444 -3.26 28.12 -6.53
C SER A 444 -3.57 28.66 -7.94
N VAL A 445 -3.04 28.02 -8.98
CA VAL A 445 -3.26 28.40 -10.38
C VAL A 445 -3.86 27.26 -11.23
N LEU A 446 -3.82 26.01 -10.75
CA LEU A 446 -4.23 24.84 -11.53
C LEU A 446 -5.70 24.90 -11.98
N ASP A 447 -6.60 25.37 -11.12
CA ASP A 447 -8.04 25.47 -11.39
C ASP A 447 -8.37 26.36 -12.59
N LYS A 448 -7.58 27.42 -12.81
CA LYS A 448 -7.69 28.34 -13.96
C LYS A 448 -7.14 27.73 -15.25
N MET A 449 -6.16 26.85 -15.13
CA MET A 449 -5.44 26.27 -16.26
C MET A 449 -6.14 25.03 -16.84
N ILE A 450 -6.79 24.24 -15.99
CA ILE A 450 -7.41 22.97 -16.38
C ILE A 450 -8.87 23.15 -16.79
N SER A 451 -9.31 22.38 -17.79
CA SER A 451 -10.70 22.40 -18.24
C SER A 451 -11.67 22.07 -17.11
N PRO A 452 -12.88 22.68 -17.04
CA PRO A 452 -13.92 22.30 -16.09
C PRO A 452 -14.31 20.82 -16.16
N SER A 453 -14.17 20.17 -17.32
CA SER A 453 -14.46 18.75 -17.52
C SER A 453 -13.39 17.80 -16.93
N GLN A 454 -12.28 18.33 -16.40
CA GLN A 454 -11.26 17.54 -15.72
C GLN A 454 -11.53 17.53 -14.21
N ASN A 455 -12.10 16.43 -13.70
CA ASN A 455 -12.50 16.36 -12.29
C ASN A 455 -11.50 15.62 -11.39
N ALA A 456 -10.71 14.71 -11.95
CA ALA A 456 -9.77 13.93 -11.16
C ALA A 456 -8.64 14.80 -10.59
N PHE A 457 -8.33 14.62 -9.30
CA PHE A 457 -7.24 15.28 -8.57
C PHE A 457 -7.34 16.80 -8.43
N VAL A 458 -8.52 17.38 -8.68
CA VAL A 458 -8.80 18.81 -8.46
C VAL A 458 -9.65 18.99 -7.20
N PRO A 459 -9.19 19.78 -6.22
CA PRO A 459 -10.00 20.07 -5.04
C PRO A 459 -11.37 20.66 -5.42
N GLY A 460 -12.43 20.18 -4.77
CA GLY A 460 -13.80 20.65 -5.00
C GLY A 460 -14.51 20.07 -6.22
N ARG A 461 -13.86 19.20 -7.03
CA ARG A 461 -14.51 18.50 -8.14
C ARG A 461 -14.75 17.02 -7.79
N SER A 462 -15.89 16.48 -8.22
CA SER A 462 -16.25 15.08 -7.97
C SER A 462 -16.14 14.25 -9.25
N ILE A 463 -15.71 12.99 -9.10
CA ILE A 463 -15.79 12.04 -10.21
C ILE A 463 -17.25 11.73 -10.59
N GLY A 464 -18.20 11.94 -9.67
CA GLY A 464 -19.63 11.83 -9.93
C GLY A 464 -20.10 12.79 -11.03
N ASP A 465 -19.56 14.01 -11.08
CA ASP A 465 -19.99 14.98 -12.09
C ASP A 465 -19.62 14.53 -13.51
N ASN A 466 -18.51 13.80 -13.67
CA ASN A 466 -18.14 13.19 -14.95
C ASN A 466 -19.08 12.04 -15.36
N ILE A 467 -19.63 11.30 -14.39
CA ILE A 467 -20.62 10.24 -14.65
C ILE A 467 -21.92 10.88 -15.15
N LEU A 468 -22.38 11.95 -14.49
CA LEU A 468 -23.56 12.71 -14.91
C LEU A 468 -23.38 13.33 -16.28
N LEU A 469 -22.22 13.97 -16.53
CA LEU A 469 -21.90 14.57 -17.82
C LEU A 469 -21.86 13.51 -18.93
N ALA A 470 -21.29 12.32 -18.66
CA ALA A 470 -21.33 11.22 -19.60
C ALA A 470 -22.77 10.75 -19.86
N GLN A 471 -23.60 10.56 -18.82
CA GLN A 471 -25.01 10.17 -18.98
C GLN A 471 -25.78 11.17 -19.86
N GLU A 472 -25.57 12.47 -19.66
CA GLU A 472 -26.19 13.52 -20.46
C GLU A 472 -25.70 13.49 -21.92
N MET A 473 -24.39 13.31 -22.16
CA MET A 473 -23.82 13.18 -23.50
C MET A 473 -24.35 11.94 -24.25
N PHE A 474 -24.59 10.84 -23.52
CA PHE A 474 -25.19 9.61 -24.06
C PHE A 474 -26.73 9.63 -24.04
N SER A 475 -27.36 10.72 -23.59
CA SER A 475 -28.82 10.83 -23.60
C SER A 475 -29.35 10.91 -25.03
N GLY A 476 -30.38 10.10 -25.31
CA GLY A 476 -30.99 10.03 -26.63
C GLY A 476 -30.11 9.37 -27.70
N TYR A 477 -28.98 8.77 -27.35
CA TYR A 477 -28.07 8.13 -28.31
C TYR A 477 -28.74 7.03 -29.14
N ASN A 478 -29.74 6.35 -28.57
CA ASN A 478 -30.51 5.28 -29.21
C ASN A 478 -31.85 5.75 -29.81
N ARG A 479 -32.16 7.06 -29.78
CA ARG A 479 -33.44 7.57 -30.31
C ARG A 479 -33.36 7.72 -31.82
N GLN A 480 -34.33 7.12 -32.52
CA GLN A 480 -34.52 7.30 -33.95
C GLN A 480 -34.91 8.75 -34.27
N GLY A 481 -34.36 9.32 -35.35
CA GLY A 481 -34.64 10.70 -35.78
C GLY A 481 -33.64 11.76 -35.29
N LEU A 482 -32.64 11.40 -34.49
CA LEU A 482 -31.52 12.27 -34.14
C LEU A 482 -30.33 12.06 -35.09
N PRO A 483 -29.43 13.07 -35.25
CA PRO A 483 -28.22 12.92 -36.03
C PRO A 483 -27.35 11.76 -35.52
N MET A 484 -26.67 11.06 -36.43
CA MET A 484 -25.72 10.01 -36.07
C MET A 484 -24.62 10.57 -35.16
N ARG A 485 -24.34 9.88 -34.05
CA ARG A 485 -23.32 10.27 -33.06
C ARG A 485 -22.28 9.18 -32.96
N CYS A 486 -21.03 9.58 -32.72
CA CYS A 486 -19.92 8.67 -32.40
C CYS A 486 -19.31 9.07 -31.06
N ALA A 487 -18.94 8.06 -30.26
CA ALA A 487 -18.25 8.24 -28.98
C ALA A 487 -16.86 7.62 -29.08
N LEU A 488 -15.84 8.42 -28.79
CA LEU A 488 -14.45 7.98 -28.80
C LEU A 488 -13.95 7.81 -27.36
N LYS A 489 -13.55 6.59 -27.01
CA LYS A 489 -12.86 6.30 -25.75
C LYS A 489 -11.38 6.13 -26.01
N VAL A 490 -10.58 7.08 -25.55
CA VAL A 490 -9.11 7.02 -25.62
C VAL A 490 -8.56 6.64 -24.24
N ASP A 491 -7.72 5.61 -24.18
CA ASP A 491 -7.00 5.21 -22.97
C ASP A 491 -5.48 5.35 -23.17
N LEU A 492 -4.80 5.96 -22.20
CA LEU A 492 -3.37 6.19 -22.25
C LEU A 492 -2.62 5.10 -21.49
N ARG A 493 -1.89 4.27 -22.23
CA ARG A 493 -1.08 3.20 -21.63
C ARG A 493 0.00 3.80 -20.74
N LYS A 494 -0.08 3.53 -19.43
CA LYS A 494 0.93 3.91 -18.42
C LYS A 494 1.29 5.40 -18.44
N ALA A 495 0.29 6.29 -18.52
CA ALA A 495 0.46 7.74 -18.68
C ALA A 495 1.59 8.38 -17.83
N TYR A 496 1.73 8.02 -16.56
CA TYR A 496 2.82 8.54 -15.70
C TYR A 496 4.21 8.08 -16.11
N ASP A 497 4.33 6.82 -16.51
CA ASP A 497 5.60 6.17 -16.84
C ASP A 497 6.05 6.51 -18.28
N THR A 498 5.18 7.14 -19.07
CA THR A 498 5.42 7.47 -20.49
C THR A 498 5.62 8.95 -20.77
N VAL A 499 5.31 9.85 -19.83
CA VAL A 499 5.55 11.30 -19.98
C VAL A 499 7.03 11.62 -19.79
N GLU A 500 7.59 12.32 -20.77
CA GLU A 500 8.99 12.77 -20.76
C GLU A 500 9.15 14.13 -20.07
N TRP A 501 10.27 14.31 -19.35
CA TRP A 501 10.52 15.54 -18.59
C TRP A 501 10.71 16.78 -19.46
N ASP A 502 11.28 16.61 -20.65
CA ASP A 502 11.49 17.73 -21.57
C ASP A 502 10.17 18.20 -22.19
N PHE A 503 9.28 17.27 -22.57
CA PHE A 503 7.92 17.60 -22.98
C PHE A 503 7.19 18.40 -21.88
N LEU A 504 7.24 17.90 -20.64
CA LEU A 504 6.61 18.59 -19.54
C LEU A 504 7.22 19.97 -19.30
N SER A 505 8.55 20.07 -19.30
CA SER A 505 9.23 21.35 -19.09
C SER A 505 8.81 22.35 -20.16
N ALA A 506 8.72 21.92 -21.42
CA ALA A 506 8.26 22.73 -22.54
C ALA A 506 6.79 23.20 -22.36
N VAL A 507 5.90 22.30 -21.93
CA VAL A 507 4.49 22.65 -21.62
C VAL A 507 4.39 23.63 -20.45
N LEU A 508 5.15 23.45 -19.38
CA LEU A 508 5.14 24.38 -18.25
C LEU A 508 5.67 25.77 -18.64
N HIS A 509 6.68 25.84 -19.51
CA HIS A 509 7.12 27.12 -20.07
C HIS A 509 6.01 27.78 -20.91
N LEU A 510 5.29 27.01 -21.74
CA LEU A 510 4.16 27.53 -22.53
C LEU A 510 3.07 28.15 -21.65
N PHE A 511 2.82 27.56 -20.47
CA PHE A 511 1.86 28.08 -19.49
C PHE A 511 2.41 29.23 -18.62
N GLY A 512 3.63 29.72 -18.87
CA GLY A 512 4.17 30.91 -18.19
C GLY A 512 4.88 30.64 -16.86
N PHE A 513 5.19 29.38 -16.53
CA PHE A 513 5.99 29.08 -15.34
C PHE A 513 7.46 29.51 -15.52
N ARG A 514 8.01 30.21 -14.51
CA ARG A 514 9.40 30.67 -14.55
C ARG A 514 10.40 29.51 -14.46
N PRO A 515 11.57 29.61 -15.13
CA PRO A 515 12.62 28.58 -15.07
C PRO A 515 13.08 28.21 -13.66
N SER A 516 13.09 29.15 -12.71
CA SER A 516 13.48 28.89 -11.32
C SER A 516 12.60 27.84 -10.63
N LEU A 517 11.29 27.86 -10.89
CA LEU A 517 10.36 26.83 -10.38
C LEU A 517 10.63 25.47 -11.05
N LEU A 518 10.99 25.50 -12.33
CA LEU A 518 11.27 24.30 -13.13
C LEU A 518 12.59 23.61 -12.73
N VAL A 519 13.58 24.37 -12.27
CA VAL A 519 14.83 23.81 -11.70
C VAL A 519 14.54 23.03 -10.42
N GLY A 520 13.68 23.54 -9.53
CA GLY A 520 13.24 22.81 -8.33
C GLY A 520 12.49 21.52 -8.70
N LEU A 521 11.58 21.58 -9.67
CA LEU A 521 10.85 20.42 -10.19
C LEU A 521 11.78 19.37 -10.83
N ARG A 522 12.75 19.81 -11.65
CA ARG A 522 13.76 18.93 -12.26
C ARG A 522 14.67 18.28 -11.21
N SER A 523 15.02 19.00 -10.16
CA SER A 523 15.90 18.47 -9.11
C SER A 523 15.22 17.40 -8.25
N VAL A 524 13.91 17.52 -8.08
CA VAL A 524 13.05 16.49 -7.46
C VAL A 524 12.90 15.28 -8.38
N SER A 525 12.82 15.48 -9.70
CA SER A 525 12.56 14.42 -10.66
C SER A 525 13.79 13.61 -11.12
N LEU A 526 14.90 14.27 -11.42
CA LEU A 526 16.08 13.65 -12.05
C LEU A 526 16.79 12.62 -11.17
N LEU A 527 16.60 12.69 -9.85
CA LEU A 527 17.33 11.84 -8.91
C LEU A 527 16.52 10.60 -8.48
N LEU A 528 15.21 10.54 -8.78
CA LEU A 528 14.25 9.55 -8.26
C LEU A 528 14.64 8.12 -8.66
N CYS A 529 15.50 8.03 -9.69
CA CYS A 529 15.91 6.81 -10.35
C CYS A 529 17.20 6.19 -9.85
N SER A 530 17.99 6.90 -9.03
CA SER A 530 19.40 6.48 -8.90
C SER A 530 19.62 5.19 -8.09
N ARG A 531 18.61 4.66 -7.36
CA ARG A 531 18.69 3.37 -6.65
C ARG A 531 17.31 2.74 -6.42
N PHE A 532 17.05 1.60 -7.06
CA PHE A 532 16.04 0.65 -6.61
C PHE A 532 16.53 0.01 -5.30
N ALA A 533 16.16 0.59 -4.16
CA ALA A 533 16.47 -0.01 -2.88
C ALA A 533 15.27 -0.86 -2.47
N SER A 534 15.39 -2.19 -2.64
CA SER A 534 14.42 -3.19 -2.21
C SER A 534 13.09 -3.10 -2.96
N MET A 535 12.78 -4.15 -3.73
CA MET A 535 11.39 -4.50 -3.91
C MET A 535 10.88 -4.98 -2.57
N GLY A 536 9.93 -4.27 -1.96
CA GLY A 536 9.43 -4.60 -0.62
C GLY A 536 8.76 -5.99 -0.50
N THR A 537 8.67 -6.70 -1.62
CA THR A 537 8.07 -8.00 -1.90
C THR A 537 9.10 -9.06 -2.28
N LEU A 538 10.27 -8.62 -2.80
CA LEU A 538 11.33 -9.46 -3.31
C LEU A 538 12.64 -9.01 -2.66
N THR A 539 13.03 -9.78 -1.66
CA THR A 539 14.19 -9.58 -0.80
C THR A 539 15.50 -9.71 -1.55
N GLY A 540 15.92 -8.61 -2.20
CA GLY A 540 17.23 -8.47 -2.81
C GLY A 540 17.57 -6.98 -2.91
N SER A 541 18.79 -6.61 -2.53
CA SER A 541 19.34 -5.29 -2.79
C SER A 541 20.05 -5.33 -4.15
N SER A 542 19.31 -5.29 -5.24
CA SER A 542 19.90 -5.08 -6.57
C SER A 542 20.02 -3.57 -6.82
N ARG A 543 21.26 -3.10 -6.95
CA ARG A 543 21.54 -1.71 -7.35
C ARG A 543 21.40 -1.65 -8.86
N ALA A 544 20.28 -1.14 -9.37
CA ALA A 544 20.19 -0.80 -10.78
C ALA A 544 20.97 0.51 -11.06
N PRO A 545 21.96 0.53 -11.96
CA PRO A 545 22.52 1.77 -12.49
C PRO A 545 21.56 2.36 -13.53
N GLY A 546 21.29 3.67 -13.46
CA GLY A 546 20.52 4.40 -14.48
C GLY A 546 19.74 5.61 -13.96
N GLY A 547 19.69 6.68 -14.76
CA GLY A 547 18.76 7.81 -14.58
C GLY A 547 17.36 7.47 -15.11
N CYS A 548 16.34 8.25 -14.71
CA CYS A 548 14.98 8.13 -15.26
C CYS A 548 14.70 9.40 -16.05
N ASP A 549 14.41 9.23 -17.33
CA ASP A 549 14.02 10.35 -18.21
C ASP A 549 12.48 10.55 -18.22
N ARG A 550 11.74 9.76 -17.44
CA ARG A 550 10.27 9.74 -17.38
C ARG A 550 9.69 9.93 -15.97
N GLY A 551 8.37 10.13 -15.88
CA GLY A 551 7.66 10.23 -14.62
C GLY A 551 7.62 8.91 -13.83
N ILE A 552 7.63 8.99 -12.50
CA ILE A 552 7.40 7.84 -11.61
C ILE A 552 6.24 8.16 -10.67
N ARG A 553 5.31 7.23 -10.52
CA ARG A 553 4.14 7.40 -9.66
C ARG A 553 4.54 7.42 -8.18
N CYS A 554 4.32 8.56 -7.51
CA CYS A 554 4.38 8.66 -6.05
C CYS A 554 3.08 9.28 -5.49
N PRO A 555 2.34 8.57 -4.62
CA PRO A 555 1.00 8.96 -4.16
C PRO A 555 0.94 10.20 -3.24
N HIS A 556 2.07 10.87 -2.99
CA HIS A 556 2.13 12.16 -2.27
C HIS A 556 2.77 13.29 -3.08
N SER A 557 3.49 12.97 -4.16
CA SER A 557 3.83 13.96 -5.17
C SER A 557 2.78 13.85 -6.27
N CYS A 558 1.61 14.44 -6.03
CA CYS A 558 0.69 14.79 -7.13
C CYS A 558 1.31 15.95 -7.93
N LEU A 559 2.48 15.71 -8.51
CA LEU A 559 2.98 16.54 -9.59
C LEU A 559 2.38 16.14 -10.94
N PHE A 560 1.64 15.02 -10.99
CA PHE A 560 0.83 14.60 -12.14
C PHE A 560 -0.43 13.89 -11.65
#